data_AF-A0A2M9MA81-F1
#
_entry.id   AF-A0A2M9MA81-F1
#
_cell.length_a   1.000
_cell.length_b   1.000
_cell.length_c   1.000
_cell.angle_alpha   90.00
_cell.angle_beta   90.00
_cell.angle_gamma   90.00
#
_symmetry.space_group_name_H-M   'P 1'
#
loop_
_entity.id
_entity.type
_entity.pdbx_description
1 polymer ?
#
loop_
_entity_poly.entity_id
_entity_poly.type
_entity_poly.pdbx_seq_one_letter_code
_entity_poly.pdbx_strand_id
1 'polypeptide(L)'
;MSGEHHTVTVRGIDVSSYQPSTYSANGLDFVFVKATEGTSYVNPRMTAQAAHARRNGLVVGFYHFLRPGDMKAQAAYFVEKCASVEGDPLFADWEDAGVSCAQKDAFLAEVKRLRGATHRVGLYCNLDYWKTRDTTGNAGDALWIADYVTAGRPRIKAKWTFHQHTDRPLDTNLGAFLDRAALRAWATGTTAPPSRPSPPPAATYTVRSGDILSGIAARYGTTVAKLAAANGITNPNRIYAGQTIKIVK
;
A
#
# COMPACT_ATOMS: atom_id res chain seq x y z
N MET A 1 -23.99 -17.06 11.57
CA MET A 1 -22.56 -16.87 11.88
C MET A 1 -21.75 -17.78 10.96
N SER A 2 -21.05 -17.20 10.00
CA SER A 2 -20.00 -17.81 9.16
C SER A 2 -19.45 -16.68 8.27
N GLY A 3 -18.16 -16.39 8.13
CA GLY A 3 -16.93 -16.90 8.70
C GLY A 3 -15.85 -15.83 8.46
N GLU A 4 -14.76 -15.91 9.21
CA GLU A 4 -13.74 -14.89 9.39
C GLU A 4 -13.15 -14.25 8.12
N HIS A 5 -13.19 -12.91 8.16
CA HIS A 5 -12.17 -11.95 7.75
C HIS A 5 -10.79 -12.52 7.37
N HIS A 6 -10.51 -12.59 6.06
CA HIS A 6 -9.17 -12.31 5.55
C HIS A 6 -9.28 -11.33 4.38
N THR A 7 -9.70 -10.10 4.64
CA THR A 7 -9.33 -9.00 3.74
C THR A 7 -7.89 -8.66 4.03
N VAL A 8 -6.97 -9.43 3.45
CA VAL A 8 -5.58 -9.02 3.43
C VAL A 8 -5.55 -7.69 2.68
N THR A 9 -5.06 -6.66 3.36
CA THR A 9 -5.01 -5.27 2.92
C THR A 9 -3.58 -4.83 3.11
N VAL A 10 -3.02 -4.19 2.09
CA VAL A 10 -1.65 -3.67 2.12
C VAL A 10 -1.59 -2.45 3.04
N ARG A 11 -0.51 -2.31 3.80
CA ARG A 11 -0.32 -1.19 4.72
C ARG A 11 0.58 -0.14 4.11
N GLY A 12 0.27 1.12 4.34
CA GLY A 12 1.09 2.20 3.84
C GLY A 12 1.00 3.45 4.70
N ILE A 13 1.79 4.42 4.29
CA ILE A 13 1.81 5.77 4.84
C ILE A 13 1.84 6.76 3.69
N ASP A 14 1.63 8.02 3.99
CA ASP A 14 2.03 9.09 3.09
C ASP A 14 2.97 10.06 3.81
N VAL A 15 3.84 10.69 3.03
CA VAL A 15 4.91 11.55 3.54
C VAL A 15 5.07 12.79 2.68
N SER A 16 5.54 13.86 3.31
CA SER A 16 5.84 15.13 2.67
C SER A 16 7.17 15.69 3.18
N SER A 17 7.45 16.97 2.94
CA SER A 17 8.63 17.64 3.52
C SER A 17 8.59 17.73 5.05
N TYR A 18 7.45 17.48 5.70
CA TYR A 18 7.35 17.43 7.16
C TYR A 18 8.04 16.20 7.75
N GLN A 19 8.07 15.08 7.02
CA GLN A 19 8.76 13.86 7.43
C GLN A 19 10.21 13.83 6.90
N PRO A 20 11.15 13.19 7.60
CA PRO A 20 12.52 13.03 7.10
C PRO A 20 12.58 12.25 5.79
N SER A 21 13.73 12.30 5.11
CA SER A 21 13.99 11.53 3.89
C SER A 21 13.98 10.02 4.10
N THR A 22 14.15 9.57 5.35
CA THR A 22 14.09 8.18 5.77
C THR A 22 13.10 8.03 6.91
N TYR A 23 12.36 6.92 6.90
CA TYR A 23 11.33 6.60 7.91
C TYR A 23 11.30 5.08 8.13
N SER A 24 10.62 4.63 9.20
CA SER A 24 10.44 3.20 9.41
C SER A 24 9.60 2.60 8.28
N ALA A 25 10.19 1.66 7.53
CA ALA A 25 9.50 0.90 6.49
C ALA A 25 8.97 -0.45 6.99
N ASN A 26 9.21 -0.78 8.26
CA ASN A 26 8.87 -2.08 8.83
C ASN A 26 7.35 -2.30 8.78
N GLY A 27 6.93 -3.38 8.12
CA GLY A 27 5.52 -3.74 7.99
C GLY A 27 4.72 -2.87 7.03
N LEU A 28 5.38 -2.00 6.25
CA LEU A 28 4.75 -1.24 5.17
C LEU A 28 4.90 -1.97 3.84
N ASP A 29 3.93 -1.75 2.97
CA ASP A 29 3.87 -2.26 1.60
C ASP A 29 3.93 -1.14 0.56
N PHE A 30 3.47 0.06 0.92
CA PHE A 30 3.50 1.22 0.05
C PHE A 30 3.73 2.53 0.78
N VAL A 31 4.10 3.56 0.01
CA VAL A 31 4.13 4.94 0.45
C VAL A 31 3.62 5.85 -0.67
N PHE A 32 2.89 6.91 -0.31
CA PHE A 32 2.63 8.04 -1.20
C PHE A 32 3.44 9.26 -0.79
N VAL A 33 4.13 9.88 -1.74
CA VAL A 33 5.08 10.97 -1.47
C VAL A 33 4.55 12.26 -2.08
N LYS A 34 4.47 13.33 -1.30
CA LYS A 34 4.16 14.66 -1.85
C LYS A 34 5.21 15.01 -2.89
N ALA A 35 4.79 15.32 -4.10
CA ALA A 35 5.69 15.77 -5.16
C ALA A 35 5.71 17.30 -5.25
N THR A 36 4.53 17.89 -5.43
CA THR A 36 4.36 19.31 -5.75
C THR A 36 3.09 19.88 -5.11
N GLU A 37 2.98 21.19 -5.12
CA GLU A 37 1.79 21.93 -4.71
C GLU A 37 1.69 23.20 -5.55
N GLY A 38 0.50 23.46 -6.12
CA GLY A 38 0.31 24.58 -7.02
C GLY A 38 1.30 24.55 -8.19
N THR A 39 1.81 25.71 -8.59
CA THR A 39 2.76 25.83 -9.72
C THR A 39 4.18 26.22 -9.28
N SER A 40 4.49 26.17 -7.98
CA SER A 40 5.74 26.73 -7.45
C SER A 40 6.45 25.87 -6.43
N TYR A 41 5.73 25.04 -5.67
CA TYR A 41 6.35 24.23 -4.63
C TYR A 41 6.74 22.85 -5.15
N VAL A 42 7.98 22.43 -4.87
CA VAL A 42 8.45 21.05 -5.01
C VAL A 42 8.87 20.55 -3.64
N ASN A 43 8.48 19.34 -3.26
CA ASN A 43 8.97 18.72 -2.04
C ASN A 43 10.49 18.42 -2.19
N PRO A 44 11.37 19.09 -1.42
CA PRO A 44 12.82 18.91 -1.56
C PRO A 44 13.30 17.52 -1.13
N ARG A 45 12.45 16.74 -0.43
CA ARG A 45 12.77 15.40 0.06
C ARG A 45 12.22 14.30 -0.84
N MET A 46 11.40 14.61 -1.85
CA MET A 46 10.66 13.64 -2.67
C MET A 46 11.57 12.54 -3.22
N THR A 47 12.67 12.89 -3.90
CA THR A 47 13.56 11.91 -4.53
C THR A 47 14.18 10.98 -3.49
N ALA A 48 14.61 11.52 -2.35
CA ALA A 48 15.23 10.72 -1.28
C ALA A 48 14.20 9.81 -0.58
N GLN A 49 12.98 10.29 -0.36
CA GLN A 49 11.86 9.51 0.20
C GLN A 49 11.46 8.36 -0.72
N ALA A 50 11.30 8.64 -2.02
CA ALA A 50 10.99 7.62 -3.02
C ALA A 50 12.13 6.58 -3.14
N ALA A 51 13.39 7.02 -3.13
CA ALA A 51 14.53 6.11 -3.16
C ALA A 51 14.61 5.22 -1.90
N HIS A 52 14.33 5.78 -0.72
CA HIS A 52 14.23 5.03 0.54
C HIS A 52 13.15 3.94 0.47
N ALA A 53 11.97 4.29 -0.02
CA ALA A 53 10.86 3.36 -0.21
C ALA A 53 11.22 2.21 -1.17
N ARG A 54 11.79 2.53 -2.33
CA ARG A 54 12.19 1.54 -3.35
C ARG A 54 13.26 0.59 -2.80
N ARG A 55 14.25 1.09 -2.05
CA ARG A 55 15.26 0.24 -1.37
C ARG A 55 14.66 -0.74 -0.36
N ASN A 56 13.54 -0.38 0.26
CA ASN A 56 12.78 -1.25 1.18
C ASN A 56 11.69 -2.08 0.45
N GLY A 57 11.69 -2.10 -0.87
CA GLY A 57 10.78 -2.91 -1.69
C GLY A 57 9.32 -2.44 -1.66
N LEU A 58 9.05 -1.21 -1.22
CA LEU A 58 7.69 -0.66 -1.19
C LEU A 58 7.21 -0.31 -2.60
N VAL A 59 5.88 -0.27 -2.78
CA VAL A 59 5.26 0.42 -3.92
C VAL A 59 5.26 1.92 -3.63
N VAL A 60 5.67 2.74 -4.59
CA VAL A 60 5.74 4.20 -4.45
C VAL A 60 4.66 4.83 -5.30
N GLY A 61 3.93 5.78 -4.76
CA GLY A 61 3.10 6.71 -5.52
C GLY A 61 3.41 8.15 -5.14
N PHE A 62 2.82 9.09 -5.86
CA PHE A 62 3.05 10.51 -5.66
C PHE A 62 1.75 11.28 -5.65
N TYR A 63 1.70 12.37 -4.89
CA TYR A 63 0.55 13.26 -4.90
C TYR A 63 0.93 14.72 -5.11
N HIS A 64 -0.03 15.46 -5.65
CA HIS A 64 0.05 16.90 -5.87
C HIS A 64 -1.08 17.60 -5.11
N PHE A 65 -0.73 18.52 -4.21
CA PHE A 65 -1.71 19.32 -3.48
C PHE A 65 -2.27 20.42 -4.39
N LEU A 66 -3.57 20.35 -4.69
CA LEU A 66 -4.23 21.30 -5.60
C LEU A 66 -4.40 22.67 -4.96
N ARG A 67 -4.14 23.71 -5.74
CA ARG A 67 -4.46 25.11 -5.38
C ARG A 67 -5.40 25.73 -6.42
N PRO A 68 -6.25 26.71 -6.06
CA PRO A 68 -7.10 27.38 -7.03
C PRO A 68 -6.26 28.03 -8.14
N GLY A 69 -6.68 27.87 -9.39
CA GLY A 69 -5.98 28.45 -10.53
C GLY A 69 -6.06 27.58 -11.79
N ASP A 70 -5.01 27.66 -12.61
CA ASP A 70 -4.88 26.90 -13.85
C ASP A 70 -4.48 25.44 -13.56
N MET A 71 -5.40 24.53 -13.87
CA MET A 71 -5.23 23.10 -13.63
C MET A 71 -4.34 22.42 -14.65
N LYS A 72 -4.24 22.96 -15.87
CA LYS A 72 -3.32 22.45 -16.88
C LYS A 72 -1.89 22.81 -16.52
N ALA A 73 -1.67 24.04 -16.05
CA ALA A 73 -0.37 24.47 -15.54
C ALA A 73 0.08 23.63 -14.33
N GLN A 74 -0.82 23.38 -13.36
CA GLN A 74 -0.53 22.52 -12.22
C GLN A 74 -0.26 21.07 -12.63
N ALA A 75 -1.03 20.50 -13.56
CA ALA A 75 -0.81 19.14 -14.05
C ALA A 75 0.53 19.00 -14.79
N ALA A 76 0.88 19.96 -15.66
CA ALA A 76 2.17 20.00 -16.32
C ALA A 76 3.32 20.11 -15.30
N TYR A 77 3.18 21.01 -14.32
CA TYR A 77 4.15 21.19 -13.26
C TYR A 77 4.36 19.91 -12.43
N PHE A 78 3.26 19.24 -12.04
CA PHE A 78 3.32 17.97 -11.35
C PHE A 78 4.07 16.91 -12.17
N VAL A 79 3.68 16.72 -13.43
CA VAL A 79 4.28 15.69 -14.30
C VAL A 79 5.75 15.96 -14.58
N GLU A 80 6.15 17.23 -14.76
CA GLU A 80 7.53 17.63 -15.03
C GLU A 80 8.43 17.44 -13.81
N LYS A 81 7.96 17.84 -12.62
CA LYS A 81 8.79 17.84 -11.40
C LYS A 81 8.75 16.53 -10.63
N CYS A 82 7.76 15.68 -10.85
CA CYS A 82 7.58 14.44 -10.08
C CYS A 82 8.66 13.40 -10.41
N ALA A 83 9.25 12.80 -9.37
CA ALA A 83 10.24 11.71 -9.48
C ALA A 83 9.61 10.32 -9.72
N SER A 84 8.44 10.31 -10.35
CA SER A 84 7.72 9.08 -10.68
C SER A 84 8.38 8.35 -11.84
N VAL A 85 8.38 7.02 -11.75
CA VAL A 85 8.68 6.13 -12.87
C VAL A 85 7.38 5.44 -13.30
N GLU A 86 7.40 4.81 -14.48
CA GLU A 86 6.24 4.08 -14.98
C GLU A 86 5.69 3.08 -13.95
N GLY A 87 4.37 3.09 -13.79
CA GLY A 87 3.67 2.26 -12.81
C GLY A 87 3.55 2.86 -11.41
N ASP A 88 4.17 4.02 -11.10
CA ASP A 88 3.88 4.72 -9.84
C ASP A 88 2.50 5.40 -9.94
N PRO A 89 1.53 5.15 -9.04
CA PRO A 89 0.25 5.84 -9.09
C PRO A 89 0.41 7.32 -8.72
N LEU A 90 -0.33 8.18 -9.40
CA LEU A 90 -0.33 9.63 -9.24
C LEU A 90 -1.68 10.09 -8.69
N PHE A 91 -1.68 10.92 -7.66
CA PHE A 91 -2.90 11.39 -7.00
C PHE A 91 -3.03 12.91 -7.05
N ALA A 92 -4.22 13.38 -7.38
CA ALA A 92 -4.63 14.75 -7.11
C ALA A 92 -5.11 14.83 -5.66
N ASP A 93 -4.46 15.65 -4.84
CA ASP A 93 -4.83 15.89 -3.45
C ASP A 93 -5.74 17.14 -3.39
N TRP A 94 -7.04 16.89 -3.18
CA TRP A 94 -8.08 17.92 -3.19
C TRP A 94 -8.60 18.20 -1.78
N GLU A 95 -8.01 19.21 -1.15
CA GLU A 95 -8.38 19.66 0.20
C GLU A 95 -8.52 21.18 0.31
N ASP A 96 -8.15 21.94 -0.73
CA ASP A 96 -8.33 23.39 -0.78
C ASP A 96 -9.77 23.75 -1.18
N ALA A 97 -10.45 24.50 -0.31
CA ALA A 97 -11.85 24.86 -0.48
C ALA A 97 -12.10 25.79 -1.68
N GLY A 98 -11.06 26.47 -2.19
CA GLY A 98 -11.15 27.30 -3.38
C GLY A 98 -11.01 26.50 -4.69
N VAL A 99 -10.66 25.22 -4.63
CA VAL A 99 -10.61 24.35 -5.81
C VAL A 99 -11.99 23.75 -6.03
N SER A 100 -12.61 24.09 -7.16
CA SER A 100 -13.92 23.56 -7.55
C SER A 100 -13.85 22.12 -8.09
N CYS A 101 -15.00 21.46 -8.17
CA CYS A 101 -15.15 20.15 -8.83
C CYS A 101 -14.63 20.18 -10.28
N ALA A 102 -14.98 21.22 -11.04
CA ALA A 102 -14.53 21.40 -12.42
C ALA A 102 -13.01 21.52 -12.51
N GLN A 103 -12.37 22.19 -11.55
CA GLN A 103 -10.92 22.30 -11.49
C GLN A 103 -10.26 20.96 -11.15
N LYS A 104 -10.72 20.26 -10.10
CA LYS A 104 -10.28 18.89 -9.78
C LYS A 104 -10.36 17.99 -11.02
N ASP A 105 -11.49 18.00 -11.72
CA ASP A 105 -11.72 17.17 -12.90
C ASP A 105 -10.79 17.53 -14.05
N ALA A 106 -10.58 18.82 -14.29
CA ALA A 106 -9.64 19.30 -15.30
C ALA A 106 -8.21 18.85 -15.00
N PHE A 107 -7.78 18.87 -13.73
CA PHE A 107 -6.46 18.38 -13.33
C PHE A 107 -6.33 16.88 -13.55
N LEU A 108 -7.30 16.07 -13.07
CA LEU A 108 -7.30 14.62 -13.27
C LEU A 108 -7.24 14.25 -14.76
N ALA A 109 -8.07 14.91 -15.57
CA ALA A 109 -8.11 14.69 -17.02
C ALA A 109 -6.77 15.04 -17.68
N GLU A 110 -6.13 16.14 -17.29
CA GLU A 110 -4.86 16.57 -17.88
C GLU A 110 -3.69 15.67 -17.46
N VAL A 111 -3.60 15.25 -16.19
CA VAL A 111 -2.58 14.27 -15.77
C VAL A 111 -2.80 12.94 -16.50
N LYS A 112 -4.05 12.51 -16.69
CA LYS A 112 -4.36 11.29 -17.45
C LYS A 112 -4.02 11.43 -18.93
N ARG A 113 -4.21 12.60 -19.54
CA ARG A 113 -3.76 12.90 -20.90
C ARG A 113 -2.24 12.81 -21.03
N LEU A 114 -1.50 13.31 -20.04
CA LEU A 114 -0.04 13.36 -20.04
C LEU A 114 0.62 12.01 -19.69
N ARG A 115 0.03 11.21 -18.79
CA ARG A 115 0.68 10.05 -18.18
C ARG A 115 -0.20 8.80 -18.05
N GLY A 116 -1.47 8.85 -18.43
CA GLY A 116 -2.43 7.76 -18.23
C GLY A 116 -2.13 6.47 -18.97
N ALA A 117 -1.26 6.51 -19.99
CA ALA A 117 -0.78 5.30 -20.67
C ALA A 117 0.14 4.44 -19.78
N THR A 118 0.81 5.03 -18.79
CA THR A 118 1.84 4.38 -17.97
C THR A 118 1.62 4.51 -16.48
N HIS A 119 0.63 5.31 -16.04
CA HIS A 119 0.35 5.60 -14.64
C HIS A 119 -1.14 5.50 -14.36
N ARG A 120 -1.50 5.00 -13.17
CA ARG A 120 -2.83 5.21 -12.60
C ARG A 120 -2.93 6.64 -12.09
N VAL A 121 -4.05 7.30 -12.36
CA VAL A 121 -4.31 8.69 -11.93
C VAL A 121 -5.56 8.70 -11.05
N GLY A 122 -5.39 8.95 -9.76
CA GLY A 122 -6.45 8.90 -8.76
C GLY A 122 -6.70 10.23 -8.06
N LEU A 123 -7.74 10.24 -7.22
CA LEU A 123 -8.10 11.36 -6.36
C LEU A 123 -7.86 10.98 -4.89
N TYR A 124 -7.23 11.90 -4.16
CA TYR A 124 -7.31 11.96 -2.71
C TYR A 124 -8.24 13.10 -2.28
N CYS A 125 -9.10 12.81 -1.29
CA CYS A 125 -9.86 13.81 -0.56
C CYS A 125 -10.37 13.22 0.76
N ASN A 126 -10.85 14.07 1.67
CA ASN A 126 -11.50 13.60 2.90
C ASN A 126 -13.00 13.31 2.70
N LEU A 127 -13.60 12.73 3.74
CA LEU A 127 -15.00 12.33 3.77
C LEU A 127 -15.98 13.48 3.46
N ASP A 128 -15.71 14.69 3.96
CA ASP A 128 -16.54 15.86 3.71
C ASP A 128 -16.50 16.24 2.23
N TYR A 129 -15.29 16.40 1.67
CA TYR A 129 -15.11 16.74 0.25
C TYR A 129 -15.83 15.75 -0.66
N TRP A 130 -15.70 14.45 -0.39
CA TRP A 130 -16.39 13.44 -1.19
C TRP A 130 -17.92 13.48 -1.06
N LYS A 131 -18.46 13.73 0.13
CA LYS A 131 -19.91 13.62 0.38
C LYS A 131 -20.69 14.91 0.18
N THR A 132 -20.06 16.06 0.38
CA THR A 132 -20.74 17.35 0.47
C THR A 132 -20.31 18.32 -0.62
N ARG A 133 -19.08 18.21 -1.11
CA ARG A 133 -18.54 19.11 -2.15
C ARG A 133 -18.53 18.48 -3.53
N ASP A 134 -18.14 17.21 -3.63
CA ASP A 134 -18.10 16.53 -4.91
C ASP A 134 -19.50 16.26 -5.45
N THR A 135 -19.79 16.82 -6.62
CA THR A 135 -21.02 16.60 -7.37
C THR A 135 -20.79 15.75 -8.62
N THR A 136 -19.55 15.30 -8.85
CA THR A 136 -19.12 14.65 -10.10
C THR A 136 -18.91 13.16 -9.93
N GLY A 137 -18.53 12.71 -8.72
CA GLY A 137 -18.16 11.33 -8.43
C GLY A 137 -16.87 10.90 -9.13
N ASN A 138 -16.13 11.82 -9.75
CA ASN A 138 -14.95 11.49 -10.54
C ASN A 138 -13.70 11.39 -9.64
N ALA A 139 -13.26 10.16 -9.42
CA ALA A 139 -12.02 9.84 -8.71
C ALA A 139 -10.88 9.37 -9.63
N GLY A 140 -11.04 9.44 -10.96
CA GLY A 140 -10.11 8.82 -11.89
C GLY A 140 -10.05 7.30 -11.75
N ASP A 141 -8.84 6.74 -11.65
CA ASP A 141 -8.58 5.30 -11.55
C ASP A 141 -8.67 4.76 -10.12
N ALA A 142 -8.59 5.63 -9.10
CA ALA A 142 -8.61 5.25 -7.69
C ALA A 142 -9.08 6.39 -6.80
N LEU A 143 -9.96 6.05 -5.85
CA LEU A 143 -10.30 6.92 -4.73
C LEU A 143 -9.44 6.55 -3.52
N TRP A 144 -8.64 7.51 -3.06
CA TRP A 144 -7.95 7.51 -1.79
C TRP A 144 -8.74 8.40 -0.83
N ILE A 145 -9.49 7.81 0.10
CA ILE A 145 -10.37 8.54 1.01
C ILE A 145 -9.73 8.71 2.38
N ALA A 146 -9.75 9.92 2.93
CA ALA A 146 -9.46 10.16 4.33
C ALA A 146 -10.75 10.11 5.17
N ASP A 147 -10.80 9.17 6.11
CA ASP A 147 -11.83 9.09 7.14
C ASP A 147 -11.23 8.44 8.40
N TYR A 148 -11.10 9.19 9.49
CA TYR A 148 -10.34 8.72 10.66
C TYR A 148 -11.17 7.81 11.56
N VAL A 149 -11.45 6.61 11.05
CA VAL A 149 -12.22 5.54 11.67
C VAL A 149 -11.47 4.21 11.59
N THR A 150 -12.12 3.11 11.95
CA THR A 150 -11.54 1.77 11.82
C THR A 150 -10.95 1.54 10.43
N ALA A 151 -9.69 1.13 10.40
CA ALA A 151 -8.96 0.87 9.18
C ALA A 151 -9.75 -0.05 8.23
N GLY A 152 -9.81 0.33 6.96
CA GLY A 152 -10.57 -0.39 5.91
C GLY A 152 -12.10 -0.26 6.00
N ARG A 153 -12.65 0.60 6.86
CA ARG A 153 -14.09 0.83 6.99
C ARG A 153 -14.48 2.32 6.89
N PRO A 154 -14.09 3.04 5.82
CA PRO A 154 -14.47 4.44 5.67
C PRO A 154 -16.00 4.57 5.55
N ARG A 155 -16.58 5.66 6.04
CA ARG A 155 -18.03 5.92 6.09
C ARG A 155 -18.58 6.41 4.75
N ILE A 156 -18.20 5.75 3.66
CA ILE A 156 -18.67 5.99 2.29
C ILE A 156 -19.27 4.73 1.67
N LYS A 157 -20.18 4.92 0.72
CA LYS A 157 -20.72 3.85 -0.12
C LYS A 157 -19.93 3.65 -1.42
N ALA A 158 -19.20 4.69 -1.85
CA ALA A 158 -18.41 4.65 -3.07
C ALA A 158 -17.27 3.63 -2.96
N LYS A 159 -16.92 3.03 -4.10
CA LYS A 159 -15.77 2.14 -4.18
C LYS A 159 -14.51 2.96 -3.92
N TRP A 160 -13.71 2.54 -2.94
CA TRP A 160 -12.42 3.13 -2.63
C TRP A 160 -11.29 2.13 -2.91
N THR A 161 -10.09 2.67 -3.09
CA THR A 161 -8.85 1.91 -3.33
C THR A 161 -7.92 2.03 -2.15
N PHE A 162 -7.81 3.23 -1.58
CA PHE A 162 -7.02 3.50 -0.38
C PHE A 162 -7.86 4.21 0.67
N HIS A 163 -7.61 3.91 1.94
CA HIS A 163 -8.26 4.53 3.09
C HIS A 163 -7.18 5.06 4.03
N GLN A 164 -7.05 6.38 4.13
CA GLN A 164 -6.29 7.04 5.19
C GLN A 164 -7.15 7.06 6.45
N HIS A 165 -6.74 6.29 7.46
CA HIS A 165 -7.58 6.01 8.62
C HIS A 165 -7.07 6.66 9.92
N THR A 166 -5.91 7.32 9.87
CA THR A 166 -5.32 8.03 11.00
C THR A 166 -4.30 9.05 10.49
N ASP A 167 -4.24 10.22 11.12
CA ASP A 167 -3.31 11.34 10.83
C ASP A 167 -2.21 11.51 11.90
N ARG A 168 -2.25 10.71 12.96
CA ARG A 168 -1.34 10.80 14.12
C ARG A 168 -0.82 9.44 14.58
N PRO A 169 0.49 9.32 14.90
CA PRO A 169 1.53 10.35 14.79
C PRO A 169 2.00 10.60 13.33
N LEU A 170 1.48 9.83 12.38
CA LEU A 170 1.73 9.93 10.96
C LEU A 170 0.48 9.47 10.21
N ASP A 171 0.29 9.99 8.99
CA ASP A 171 -0.74 9.55 8.08
C ASP A 171 -0.56 8.07 7.71
N THR A 172 -1.53 7.23 8.11
CA THR A 172 -1.50 5.78 7.86
C THR A 172 -2.67 5.35 6.99
N ASN A 173 -2.36 4.43 6.08
CA ASN A 173 -3.21 4.06 4.98
C ASN A 173 -3.37 2.54 4.90
N LEU A 174 -4.56 2.10 4.48
CA LEU A 174 -4.79 0.75 3.97
C LEU A 174 -5.13 0.80 2.48
N GLY A 175 -4.51 -0.08 1.70
CA GLY A 175 -4.91 -0.35 0.32
C GLY A 175 -5.77 -1.62 0.24
N ALA A 176 -6.83 -1.57 -0.56
CA ALA A 176 -7.75 -2.68 -0.79
C ALA A 176 -7.18 -3.76 -1.73
N PHE A 177 -5.99 -4.28 -1.38
CA PHE A 177 -5.27 -5.29 -2.15
C PHE A 177 -4.85 -6.46 -1.28
N LEU A 178 -4.93 -7.67 -1.84
CA LEU A 178 -4.54 -8.91 -1.17
C LEU A 178 -3.10 -8.85 -0.66
N ASP A 179 -2.17 -8.32 -1.45
CA ASP A 179 -0.77 -8.20 -1.06
C ASP A 179 -0.07 -7.12 -1.90
N ARG A 180 1.21 -6.91 -1.61
CA ARG A 180 2.05 -5.93 -2.31
C ARG A 180 2.20 -6.24 -3.80
N ALA A 181 2.16 -7.52 -4.20
CA ALA A 181 2.27 -7.89 -5.60
C ALA A 181 0.99 -7.53 -6.37
N ALA A 182 -0.18 -7.76 -5.77
CA ALA A 182 -1.47 -7.33 -6.30
C ALA A 182 -1.54 -5.80 -6.44
N LEU A 183 -1.05 -5.06 -5.43
CA LEU A 183 -0.94 -3.60 -5.52
C LEU A 183 -0.03 -3.18 -6.71
N ARG A 184 1.16 -3.79 -6.84
CA ARG A 184 2.11 -3.46 -7.91
C ARG A 184 1.54 -3.77 -9.30
N ALA A 185 0.83 -4.88 -9.45
CA ALA A 185 0.17 -5.26 -10.69
C ALA A 185 -0.93 -4.24 -11.07
N TRP A 186 -1.79 -3.86 -10.11
CA TRP A 186 -2.79 -2.83 -10.33
C TRP A 186 -2.16 -1.50 -10.78
N ALA A 187 -1.09 -1.08 -10.10
CA ALA A 187 -0.41 0.19 -10.36
C ALA A 187 0.25 0.25 -11.74
N THR A 188 0.83 -0.86 -12.20
CA THR A 188 1.48 -1.00 -13.52
C THR A 188 0.50 -1.31 -14.65
N GLY A 189 -0.78 -1.52 -14.35
CA GLY A 189 -1.77 -1.93 -15.36
C GLY A 189 -1.56 -3.33 -15.94
N THR A 190 -0.62 -4.10 -15.38
CA THR A 190 -0.39 -5.49 -15.75
C THR A 190 -1.37 -6.37 -14.97
N THR A 191 -2.04 -7.32 -15.63
CA THR A 191 -2.73 -8.39 -14.89
C THR A 191 -1.67 -9.13 -14.08
N ALA A 192 -1.82 -9.17 -12.74
CA ALA A 192 -0.92 -9.95 -11.91
C ALA A 192 -0.83 -11.36 -12.53
N PRO A 193 0.37 -11.91 -12.79
CA PRO A 193 0.45 -13.33 -13.12
C PRO A 193 -0.28 -14.08 -11.98
N PRO A 194 -1.05 -15.15 -12.29
CA PRO A 194 -1.76 -15.89 -11.26
C PRO A 194 -0.77 -16.14 -10.12
N SER A 195 -1.11 -15.67 -8.92
CA SER A 195 -0.26 -15.82 -7.77
C SER A 195 0.03 -17.31 -7.66
N ARG A 196 1.27 -17.71 -7.96
CA ARG A 196 1.74 -18.99 -7.46
C ARG A 196 1.54 -18.85 -5.95
N PRO A 197 0.71 -19.68 -5.31
CA PRO A 197 0.44 -19.51 -3.90
C PRO A 197 1.78 -19.40 -3.19
N SER A 198 2.03 -18.26 -2.54
CA SER A 198 3.10 -18.16 -1.57
C SER A 198 2.91 -19.38 -0.66
N PRO A 199 3.95 -20.21 -0.47
CA PRO A 199 3.78 -21.37 0.38
C PRO A 199 3.20 -20.87 1.71
N PRO A 200 2.15 -21.52 2.23
CA PRO A 200 1.51 -21.09 3.46
C PRO A 200 2.61 -20.86 4.52
N PRO A 201 2.46 -19.87 5.43
CA PRO A 201 3.41 -19.68 6.51
C PRO A 201 3.69 -21.05 7.10
N ALA A 202 4.95 -21.52 7.04
CA ALA A 202 5.29 -22.83 7.55
C ALA A 202 4.87 -22.82 9.01
N ALA A 203 3.84 -23.61 9.36
CA ALA A 203 3.34 -23.63 10.73
C ALA A 203 4.53 -23.98 11.62
N THR A 204 4.90 -23.14 12.56
CA THR A 204 6.03 -23.44 13.44
C THR A 204 5.52 -24.10 14.71
N TYR A 205 6.24 -25.11 15.20
CA TYR A 205 5.97 -25.77 16.46
C TYR A 205 7.15 -25.57 17.41
N THR A 206 6.88 -25.07 18.61
CA THR A 206 7.88 -25.00 19.68
C THR A 206 7.85 -26.31 20.47
N VAL A 207 8.96 -27.05 20.40
CA VAL A 207 9.16 -28.34 21.09
C VAL A 207 8.97 -28.14 22.59
N ARG A 208 8.18 -29.01 23.21
CA ARG A 208 7.92 -29.07 24.65
C ARG A 208 8.76 -30.18 25.27
N SER A 209 8.93 -30.11 26.59
CA SER A 209 9.59 -31.20 27.32
C SER A 209 8.83 -32.52 27.09
N GLY A 210 9.55 -33.56 26.69
CA GLY A 210 8.97 -34.88 26.38
C GLY A 210 8.53 -35.09 24.93
N ASP A 211 8.58 -34.06 24.07
CA ASP A 211 8.30 -34.25 22.65
C ASP A 211 9.42 -35.02 21.95
N ILE A 212 9.02 -35.85 20.99
CA ILE A 212 9.90 -36.51 20.03
C ILE A 212 9.48 -36.14 18.61
N LEU A 213 10.44 -36.05 17.69
CA LEU A 213 10.19 -35.56 16.32
C LEU A 213 9.17 -36.42 15.57
N SER A 214 9.11 -37.72 15.87
CA SER A 214 8.09 -38.66 15.35
C SER A 214 6.68 -38.35 15.85
N GLY A 215 6.51 -38.01 17.12
CA GLY A 215 5.22 -37.61 17.68
C GLY A 215 4.72 -36.30 17.07
N ILE A 216 5.63 -35.34 16.85
CA ILE A 216 5.32 -34.09 16.14
C ILE A 216 4.93 -34.38 14.69
N ALA A 217 5.69 -35.21 13.98
CA ALA A 217 5.39 -35.59 12.60
C ALA A 217 3.99 -36.22 12.47
N ALA A 218 3.67 -37.18 13.33
CA ALA A 218 2.36 -37.83 13.36
C ALA A 218 1.22 -36.84 13.64
N ARG A 219 1.40 -35.96 14.64
CA ARG A 219 0.41 -34.93 15.01
C ARG A 219 0.06 -34.00 13.86
N TYR A 220 1.04 -33.67 13.01
CA TYR A 220 0.88 -32.73 11.91
C TYR A 220 0.70 -33.40 10.53
N GLY A 221 0.62 -34.73 10.49
CA GLY A 221 0.40 -35.48 9.25
C GLY A 221 1.57 -35.40 8.27
N THR A 222 2.81 -35.45 8.76
CA THR A 222 4.04 -35.44 7.95
C THR A 222 5.00 -36.55 8.39
N THR A 223 6.22 -36.60 7.86
CA THR A 223 7.24 -37.60 8.22
C THR A 223 8.41 -36.99 8.97
N VAL A 224 9.07 -37.80 9.78
CA VAL A 224 10.30 -37.42 10.50
C VAL A 224 11.38 -36.93 9.53
N ALA A 225 11.55 -37.61 8.38
CA ALA A 225 12.52 -37.24 7.37
C ALA A 225 12.24 -35.85 6.77
N LYS A 226 10.96 -35.55 6.45
CA LYS A 226 10.55 -34.23 5.94
C LYS A 226 10.82 -33.12 6.96
N LEU A 227 10.45 -33.35 8.23
CA LEU A 227 10.71 -32.38 9.29
C LEU A 227 12.21 -32.18 9.54
N ALA A 228 12.98 -33.26 9.57
CA ALA A 228 14.42 -33.20 9.82
C ALA A 228 15.15 -32.41 8.73
N ALA A 229 14.84 -32.71 7.46
CA ALA A 229 15.41 -32.01 6.31
C ALA A 229 15.03 -30.52 6.31
N ALA A 230 13.75 -30.18 6.57
CA ALA A 230 13.28 -28.80 6.55
C ALA A 230 13.86 -27.92 7.68
N ASN A 231 14.42 -28.54 8.72
CA ASN A 231 14.91 -27.86 9.93
C ASN A 231 16.41 -28.06 10.17
N GLY A 232 17.13 -28.70 9.24
CA GLY A 232 18.57 -28.97 9.38
C GLY A 232 18.90 -29.89 10.57
N ILE A 233 17.97 -30.76 10.97
CA ILE A 233 18.15 -31.67 12.09
C ILE A 233 18.91 -32.90 11.57
N THR A 234 20.18 -33.03 11.96
CA THR A 234 21.05 -34.15 11.55
C THR A 234 20.76 -35.44 12.32
N ASN A 235 20.32 -35.33 13.58
CA ASN A 235 19.89 -36.46 14.38
C ASN A 235 18.40 -36.30 14.77
N PRO A 236 17.48 -36.97 14.08
CA PRO A 236 16.03 -36.90 14.36
C PRO A 236 15.61 -37.32 15.77
N ASN A 237 16.45 -38.06 16.49
CA ASN A 237 16.21 -38.50 17.86
C ASN A 237 16.65 -37.46 18.90
N ARG A 238 17.17 -36.29 18.47
CA ARG A 238 17.72 -35.27 19.36
C ARG A 238 17.17 -33.88 19.01
N ILE A 239 16.03 -33.56 19.60
CA ILE A 239 15.42 -32.23 19.61
C ILE A 239 15.37 -31.69 21.04
N TYR A 240 15.34 -30.37 21.21
CA TYR A 240 15.38 -29.72 22.52
C TYR A 240 14.10 -28.96 22.83
N ALA A 241 13.63 -29.00 24.07
CA ALA A 241 12.54 -28.15 24.51
C ALA A 241 12.87 -26.67 24.26
N GLY A 242 11.90 -25.90 23.75
CA GLY A 242 12.07 -24.52 23.31
C GLY A 242 12.55 -24.37 21.86
N GLN A 243 13.02 -25.44 21.21
CA GLN A 243 13.40 -25.40 19.79
C GLN A 243 12.17 -25.14 18.91
N THR A 244 12.26 -24.18 18.00
CA THR A 244 11.21 -23.93 17.01
C THR A 244 11.47 -24.76 15.75
N ILE A 245 10.49 -25.58 15.37
CA ILE A 245 10.50 -26.46 14.20
C ILE A 245 9.50 -25.95 13.18
N LYS A 246 9.93 -25.73 11.95
CA LYS A 246 9.08 -25.52 10.77
C LYS A 246 8.34 -26.81 10.45
N ILE A 247 7.02 -26.78 10.51
CA ILE A 247 6.16 -27.88 10.10
C ILE A 247 5.97 -27.79 8.58
N VAL A 248 6.31 -28.89 7.91
CA VAL A 248 6.12 -29.09 6.48
C VAL A 248 5.25 -30.32 6.27
N LYS A 249 4.28 -30.26 5.35
CA LYS A 249 3.39 -31.40 5.03
C LYS A 249 3.95 -32.25 3.89
#